data_AF-A0A3N6PEI9-F1
#
_entry.id   AF-A0A3N6PEI9-F1
#
_cell.length_a   1.000
_cell.length_b   1.000
_cell.length_c   1.000
_cell.angle_alpha   90.00
_cell.angle_beta   90.00
_cell.angle_gamma   90.00
#
_symmetry.space_group_name_H-M   'P 1'
#
loop_
_entity.id
_entity.type
_entity.pdbx_description
1 polymer ?
#
loop_
_entity_poly.entity_id
_entity_poly.type
_entity_poly.pdbx_seq_one_letter_code
_entity_poly.pdbx_strand_id
1 'polypeptide(L)'
;MVEQKNQKPRKGWIYFINPQKVYLTCKSNHAYLYNIEPLDYVECQHSSCTQKVNPSRVLRGEHPYIVLTSNKFSDESGYIETFNAIPLTSQETYKGLPTTYPINPTTKNCLDKQSFALVHQICTIDANHFKNSEGKWKERIGQLDKSDREAIGKRLKYLFDLEPDDWFTKNASLERLREIMYKIPEDERDSILGELIDEFSS
;
A
#
# COMPACT_ATOMS: atom_id res chain seq x y z
N MET A 1 -29.28 -3.17 18.50
CA MET A 1 -27.86 -3.40 18.14
C MET A 1 -27.85 -4.22 16.86
N VAL A 2 -27.36 -3.67 15.76
CA VAL A 2 -27.28 -4.42 14.49
C VAL A 2 -26.01 -5.26 14.54
N GLU A 3 -26.15 -6.59 14.54
CA GLU A 3 -25.01 -7.51 14.32
C GLU A 3 -24.32 -7.12 13.01
N GLN A 4 -23.15 -6.50 13.12
CA GLN A 4 -22.38 -6.17 11.93
C GLN A 4 -21.69 -7.44 11.45
N LYS A 5 -22.10 -7.90 10.26
CA LYS A 5 -21.47 -9.02 9.57
C LYS A 5 -19.97 -8.80 9.51
N ASN A 6 -19.22 -9.80 9.96
CA ASN A 6 -17.78 -9.98 9.82
C ASN A 6 -17.38 -9.83 8.34
N GLN A 7 -17.11 -8.61 7.89
CA GLN A 7 -16.90 -8.28 6.48
C GLN A 7 -15.43 -8.06 6.19
N LYS A 8 -14.92 -8.80 5.20
CA LYS A 8 -13.58 -8.62 4.66
C LYS A 8 -13.35 -7.16 4.26
N PRO A 9 -12.17 -6.56 4.57
CA PRO A 9 -11.84 -5.19 4.22
C PRO A 9 -12.06 -4.89 2.74
N ARG A 10 -12.55 -3.67 2.44
CA ARG A 10 -12.86 -3.22 1.08
C ARG A 10 -12.12 -1.94 0.72
N LYS A 11 -11.97 -1.71 -0.58
CA LYS A 11 -11.36 -0.49 -1.12
C LYS A 11 -12.01 0.78 -0.55
N GLY A 12 -11.17 1.65 0.00
CA GLY A 12 -11.55 2.93 0.61
C GLY A 12 -11.98 2.83 2.08
N TRP A 13 -11.99 1.64 2.69
CA TRP A 13 -12.20 1.52 4.13
C TRP A 13 -10.96 1.91 4.91
N ILE A 14 -11.16 2.48 6.09
CA ILE A 14 -10.10 2.95 6.97
C ILE A 14 -10.06 2.06 8.21
N TYR A 15 -8.88 1.57 8.56
CA TYR A 15 -8.64 0.74 9.72
C TYR A 15 -7.52 1.32 10.57
N PHE A 16 -7.66 1.25 11.89
CA PHE A 16 -6.58 1.57 12.82
C PHE A 16 -5.78 0.29 13.11
N ILE A 17 -4.54 0.22 12.63
CA ILE A 17 -3.69 -0.99 12.72
C ILE A 17 -2.24 -0.61 12.94
N ASN A 18 -1.46 -1.54 13.48
CA ASN A 18 0.00 -1.50 13.53
C ASN A 18 0.56 -2.62 12.63
N PRO A 19 0.98 -2.33 11.39
CA PRO A 19 1.43 -3.37 10.47
C PRO A 19 2.84 -3.84 10.83
N GLN A 20 2.93 -4.80 11.74
CA GLN A 20 4.22 -5.38 12.14
C GLN A 20 4.78 -6.38 11.11
N LYS A 21 3.93 -6.85 10.18
CA LYS A 21 4.31 -7.82 9.14
C LYS A 21 3.91 -7.30 7.77
N VAL A 22 4.90 -7.01 6.94
CA VAL A 22 4.75 -6.32 5.66
C VAL A 22 5.60 -6.95 4.58
N TYR A 23 5.13 -6.83 3.35
CA TYR A 23 5.85 -7.30 2.18
C TYR A 23 6.95 -6.30 1.83
N LEU A 24 8.17 -6.79 1.68
CA LEU A 24 9.29 -6.00 1.21
C LEU A 24 10.04 -6.76 0.12
N THR A 25 10.70 -6.01 -0.75
CA THR A 25 11.52 -6.54 -1.83
C THR A 25 12.96 -6.08 -1.64
N CYS A 26 13.94 -6.97 -1.78
CA CYS A 26 15.34 -6.58 -1.82
C CYS A 26 15.72 -6.03 -3.22
N LYS A 27 16.92 -5.47 -3.37
CA LYS A 27 17.39 -4.93 -4.66
C LYS A 27 17.53 -6.01 -5.74
N SER A 28 17.76 -7.26 -5.34
CA SER A 28 17.74 -8.43 -6.24
C SER A 28 16.34 -8.97 -6.52
N ASN A 29 15.29 -8.21 -6.20
CA ASN A 29 13.91 -8.57 -6.46
C ASN A 29 13.37 -9.82 -5.71
N HIS A 30 14.07 -10.26 -4.67
CA HIS A 30 13.50 -11.28 -3.78
C HIS A 30 12.49 -10.63 -2.85
N ALA A 31 11.34 -11.28 -2.72
CA ALA A 31 10.13 -10.71 -2.15
C ALA A 31 9.59 -11.62 -1.06
N TYR A 32 9.46 -11.09 0.16
CA TYR A 32 8.99 -11.86 1.32
C TYR A 32 8.16 -10.97 2.25
N LEU A 33 7.39 -11.62 3.14
CA LEU A 33 6.76 -10.97 4.27
C LEU A 33 7.72 -10.94 5.46
N TYR A 34 8.09 -9.74 5.89
CA TYR A 34 9.01 -9.52 7.00
C TYR A 34 8.28 -9.01 8.21
N ASN A 35 8.71 -9.46 9.39
CA ASN A 35 8.40 -8.78 10.63
C ASN A 35 9.32 -7.56 10.76
N ILE A 36 8.74 -6.37 10.95
CA ILE A 36 9.46 -5.09 10.93
C ILE A 36 9.54 -4.39 12.30
N GLU A 37 9.25 -5.11 13.38
CA GLU A 37 9.54 -4.70 14.75
C GLU A 37 11.03 -4.44 14.97
N PRO A 38 11.41 -3.60 15.95
CA PRO A 38 12.25 -2.41 15.77
C PRO A 38 13.65 -2.74 15.23
N LEU A 39 13.72 -3.07 13.95
CA LEU A 39 14.95 -3.32 13.23
C LEU A 39 15.14 -2.21 12.20
N ASP A 40 16.31 -1.60 12.15
CA ASP A 40 16.64 -0.60 11.12
C ASP A 40 16.72 -1.21 9.72
N TYR A 41 16.88 -2.54 9.64
CA TYR A 41 16.86 -3.33 8.42
C TYR A 41 16.43 -4.77 8.69
N VAL A 42 15.96 -5.46 7.65
CA VAL A 42 15.74 -6.91 7.65
C VAL A 42 16.65 -7.56 6.62
N GLU A 43 17.16 -8.75 6.90
CA GLU A 43 17.99 -9.50 5.96
C GLU A 43 17.10 -10.27 4.98
N CYS A 44 17.47 -10.30 3.71
CA CYS A 44 16.73 -11.03 2.69
C CYS A 44 16.64 -12.52 3.05
N GLN A 45 15.44 -13.10 2.99
CA GLN A 45 15.22 -14.51 3.31
C GLN A 45 15.66 -15.49 2.21
N HIS A 46 16.03 -14.99 1.03
CA HIS A 46 16.50 -15.86 -0.05
C HIS A 46 17.89 -16.43 0.29
N SER A 47 18.05 -17.75 0.16
CA SER A 47 19.22 -18.51 0.63
C SER A 47 20.57 -18.02 0.09
N SER A 48 20.59 -17.44 -1.10
CA SER A 48 21.79 -16.88 -1.74
C SER A 48 21.93 -15.35 -1.65
N CYS A 49 21.03 -14.67 -0.91
CA CYS A 49 20.99 -13.21 -0.87
C CYS A 49 21.41 -12.66 0.49
N THR A 50 22.43 -11.80 0.51
CA THR A 50 22.93 -11.15 1.74
C THR A 50 22.46 -9.70 1.89
N GLN A 51 21.49 -9.27 1.06
CA GLN A 51 21.05 -7.89 1.05
C GLN A 51 20.24 -7.54 2.29
N LYS A 52 20.45 -6.31 2.77
CA LYS A 52 19.66 -5.68 3.82
C LYS A 52 18.57 -4.81 3.19
N VAL A 53 17.34 -5.02 3.63
CA VAL A 53 16.15 -4.30 3.18
C VAL A 53 15.73 -3.31 4.26
N ASN A 54 15.53 -2.05 3.88
CA ASN A 54 15.16 -1.00 4.82
C ASN A 54 13.62 -0.87 4.90
N PRO A 55 12.98 -1.16 6.05
CA PRO A 55 11.53 -1.03 6.22
C PRO A 55 11.07 0.41 6.52
N SER A 56 11.94 1.42 6.50
CA SER A 56 11.63 2.81 6.91
C SER A 56 10.50 3.48 6.12
N ARG A 57 10.19 2.98 4.92
CA ARG A 57 9.04 3.45 4.12
C ARG A 57 7.70 3.06 4.74
N VAL A 58 7.67 2.12 5.68
CA VAL A 58 6.46 1.72 6.40
C VAL A 58 6.34 2.53 7.68
N LEU A 59 5.23 3.26 7.80
CA LEU A 59 4.89 4.01 9.01
C LEU A 59 4.74 3.03 10.20
N ARG A 60 5.55 3.19 11.25
CA ARG A 60 5.57 2.31 12.42
C ARG A 60 4.59 2.79 13.49
N GLY A 61 4.03 1.83 14.24
CA GLY A 61 3.07 2.08 15.30
C GLY A 61 1.64 1.99 14.81
N GLU A 62 0.68 2.23 15.71
CA GLU A 62 -0.73 2.23 15.35
C GLU A 62 -1.11 3.52 14.62
N HIS A 63 -1.55 3.38 13.37
CA HIS A 63 -2.02 4.48 12.53
C HIS A 63 -3.28 4.08 11.77
N PRO A 64 -4.06 5.05 11.25
CA PRO A 64 -5.11 4.74 10.31
C PRO A 64 -4.53 4.38 8.94
N TYR A 65 -5.10 3.37 8.29
CA TYR A 65 -4.72 2.91 6.96
C TYR A 65 -5.94 2.82 6.05
N ILE A 66 -5.82 3.36 4.83
CA ILE A 66 -6.83 3.18 3.78
C ILE A 66 -6.53 1.90 3.02
N VAL A 67 -7.49 0.97 2.98
CA VAL A 67 -7.40 -0.23 2.15
C VAL A 67 -7.58 0.13 0.67
N LEU A 68 -6.67 -0.31 -0.19
CA LEU A 68 -6.76 -0.12 -1.64
C LEU A 68 -7.30 -1.35 -2.35
N THR A 69 -6.63 -2.49 -2.16
CA THR A 69 -6.96 -3.78 -2.77
C THR A 69 -6.59 -4.91 -1.83
N SER A 70 -7.22 -6.07 -2.03
CA SER A 70 -6.81 -7.32 -1.39
C SER A 70 -6.04 -8.15 -2.39
N ASN A 71 -4.90 -8.68 -1.98
CA ASN A 71 -4.03 -9.50 -2.82
C ASN A 71 -3.83 -10.87 -2.15
N LYS A 72 -3.43 -11.85 -2.94
CA LYS A 72 -2.89 -13.12 -2.42
C LYS A 72 -1.41 -13.15 -2.77
N PHE A 73 -0.57 -13.19 -1.75
CA PHE A 73 0.85 -13.42 -1.91
C PHE A 73 1.10 -14.93 -1.78
N SER A 74 1.99 -15.51 -2.57
CA SER A 74 2.42 -16.90 -2.40
C SER A 74 3.89 -16.93 -2.07
N ASP A 75 4.25 -17.55 -0.96
CA ASP A 75 5.63 -17.96 -0.69
C ASP A 75 5.73 -19.48 -0.62
N GLU A 76 6.93 -19.99 -0.30
CA GLU A 76 7.22 -21.42 -0.14
C GLU A 76 6.32 -22.10 0.92
N SER A 77 5.68 -21.32 1.80
CA SER A 77 4.78 -21.80 2.87
C SER A 77 3.30 -21.81 2.46
N GLY A 78 2.96 -21.30 1.28
CA GLY A 78 1.61 -21.27 0.72
C GLY A 78 1.07 -19.86 0.46
N TYR A 79 -0.25 -19.75 0.25
CA TYR A 79 -0.91 -18.47 -0.03
C TYR A 79 -1.21 -17.69 1.25
N ILE A 80 -0.64 -16.49 1.35
CA ILE A 80 -0.88 -15.53 2.42
C ILE A 80 -1.79 -14.42 1.86
N GLU A 81 -2.93 -14.23 2.52
CA GLU A 81 -3.82 -13.11 2.21
C GLU A 81 -3.19 -11.80 2.68
N THR A 82 -3.18 -10.79 1.81
CA THR A 82 -2.58 -9.48 2.10
C THR A 82 -3.47 -8.34 1.62
N PHE A 83 -3.23 -7.15 2.13
CA PHE A 83 -3.89 -5.93 1.66
C PHE A 83 -2.87 -4.86 1.32
N ASN A 84 -3.07 -4.22 0.17
CA ASN A 84 -2.40 -2.96 -0.13
C ASN A 84 -3.09 -1.85 0.62
N ALA A 85 -2.32 -1.04 1.35
CA ALA A 85 -2.89 0.06 2.12
C ALA A 85 -2.01 1.31 2.13
N ILE A 86 -2.66 2.48 2.18
CA ILE A 86 -2.01 3.79 2.33
C ILE A 86 -2.05 4.18 3.80
N PRO A 87 -0.90 4.46 4.44
CA PRO A 87 -0.89 5.02 5.78
C PRO A 87 -1.44 6.45 5.79
N LEU A 88 -2.17 6.79 6.85
CA LEU A 88 -2.59 8.13 7.18
C LEU A 88 -1.75 8.63 8.36
N THR A 89 -1.37 9.91 8.32
CA THR A 89 -0.70 10.57 9.44
C THR A 89 -1.26 11.97 9.66
N SER A 90 -1.23 12.47 10.90
CA SER A 90 -1.57 13.88 11.18
C SER A 90 -0.32 14.77 11.25
N GLN A 91 0.87 14.23 10.97
CA GLN A 91 2.10 15.00 10.98
C GLN A 91 2.15 15.97 9.79
N GLU A 92 2.27 17.26 10.08
CA GLU A 92 2.31 18.31 9.05
C GLU A 92 3.61 18.31 8.22
N THR A 93 4.64 17.57 8.63
CA THR A 93 5.89 17.40 7.89
C THR A 93 5.69 16.87 6.46
N TYR A 94 4.58 16.15 6.21
CA TYR A 94 4.23 15.60 4.90
C TYR A 94 3.36 16.53 4.05
N LYS A 95 3.00 17.71 4.55
CA LYS A 95 2.14 18.68 3.86
C LYS A 95 2.86 19.23 2.62
N GLY A 96 2.10 19.37 1.53
CA GLY A 96 2.57 19.99 0.29
C GLY A 96 3.31 19.06 -0.68
N LEU A 97 3.58 17.81 -0.30
CA LEU A 97 4.15 16.82 -1.22
C LEU A 97 3.13 16.41 -2.29
N PRO A 98 3.52 16.33 -3.58
CA PRO A 98 2.64 15.88 -4.66
C PRO A 98 2.04 14.47 -4.43
N THR A 99 2.81 13.60 -3.76
CA THR A 99 2.45 12.23 -3.41
C THR A 99 1.70 12.13 -2.07
N THR A 100 1.25 13.26 -1.53
CA THR A 100 0.46 13.34 -0.29
C THR A 100 -0.88 14.00 -0.57
N TYR A 101 -1.95 13.47 0.02
CA TYR A 101 -3.29 14.06 -0.08
C TYR A 101 -3.86 14.43 1.30
N PRO A 102 -4.24 15.69 1.55
CA PRO A 102 -4.94 16.05 2.78
C PRO A 102 -6.39 15.54 2.75
N ILE A 103 -6.82 14.92 3.85
CA ILE A 103 -8.16 14.43 4.09
C ILE A 103 -8.70 15.14 5.32
N ASN A 104 -9.80 15.86 5.14
CA ASN A 104 -10.48 16.53 6.25
C ASN A 104 -11.38 15.54 7.00
N PRO A 105 -11.56 15.72 8.32
CA PRO A 105 -12.56 14.99 9.10
C PRO A 105 -13.95 15.05 8.47
N THR A 106 -14.59 13.89 8.33
CA THR A 106 -16.01 13.78 8.00
C THR A 106 -16.67 12.75 8.91
N THR A 107 -17.98 12.83 9.06
CA THR A 107 -18.76 11.81 9.79
C THR A 107 -18.64 10.40 9.20
N LYS A 108 -18.16 10.30 7.96
CA LYS A 108 -18.04 9.04 7.22
C LYS A 108 -16.63 8.43 7.32
N ASN A 109 -15.60 9.27 7.32
CA ASN A 109 -14.22 8.80 7.48
C ASN A 109 -13.79 8.68 8.95
N CYS A 110 -14.53 9.31 9.86
CA CYS A 110 -14.35 9.25 11.32
C CYS A 110 -12.93 9.64 11.78
N LEU A 111 -12.25 10.51 11.03
CA LEU A 111 -10.96 11.05 11.44
C LEU A 111 -11.17 12.20 12.42
N ASP A 112 -10.40 12.28 13.49
CA ASP A 112 -10.55 13.35 14.51
C ASP A 112 -9.99 14.70 14.03
N LYS A 113 -9.01 14.66 13.14
CA LYS A 113 -8.29 15.83 12.61
C LYS A 113 -7.85 15.59 11.18
N GLN A 114 -7.46 16.67 10.50
CA GLN A 114 -6.90 16.56 9.16
C GLN A 114 -5.75 15.55 9.16
N SER A 115 -5.83 14.59 8.25
CA SER A 115 -4.83 13.55 8.08
C SER A 115 -4.33 13.56 6.64
N PHE A 116 -3.10 13.14 6.44
CA PHE A 116 -2.41 13.11 5.18
C PHE A 116 -2.28 11.66 4.72
N ALA A 117 -2.85 11.34 3.57
CA ALA A 117 -2.65 10.06 2.91
C ALA A 117 -1.30 10.06 2.19
N LEU A 118 -0.38 9.22 2.68
CA LEU A 118 1.00 9.13 2.18
C LEU A 118 1.05 8.12 1.03
N VAL A 119 0.67 8.55 -0.18
CA VAL A 119 0.58 7.66 -1.36
C VAL A 119 1.93 7.06 -1.73
N HIS A 120 3.04 7.75 -1.47
CA HIS A 120 4.39 7.21 -1.69
C HIS A 120 4.80 6.12 -0.67
N GLN A 121 4.02 5.91 0.40
CA GLN A 121 4.27 4.91 1.44
C GLN A 121 3.27 3.76 1.41
N ILE A 122 2.63 3.49 0.26
CA ILE A 122 1.74 2.32 0.16
C ILE A 122 2.55 1.05 0.45
N CYS A 123 2.04 0.23 1.37
CA CYS A 123 2.63 -1.05 1.72
C CYS A 123 1.62 -2.18 1.53
N THR A 124 2.14 -3.40 1.40
CA THR A 124 1.33 -4.62 1.41
C THR A 124 1.46 -5.27 2.79
N ILE A 125 0.33 -5.42 3.47
CA ILE A 125 0.24 -5.80 4.87
C ILE A 125 -0.39 -7.18 4.98
N ASP A 126 0.12 -8.03 5.86
CA ASP A 126 -0.49 -9.33 6.20
C ASP A 126 -1.96 -9.12 6.67
N ALA A 127 -2.89 -9.89 6.10
CA ALA A 127 -4.33 -9.77 6.41
C ALA A 127 -4.67 -9.98 7.88
N ASN A 128 -3.83 -10.69 8.63
CA ASN A 128 -4.04 -10.90 10.07
C ASN A 128 -4.01 -9.59 10.86
N HIS A 129 -3.35 -8.53 10.37
CA HIS A 129 -3.39 -7.20 11.01
C HIS A 129 -4.79 -6.56 10.97
N PHE A 130 -5.63 -6.98 10.03
CA PHE A 130 -7.04 -6.57 9.92
C PHE A 130 -7.99 -7.53 10.66
N LYS A 131 -7.47 -8.54 11.37
CA LYS A 131 -8.26 -9.49 12.16
C LYS A 131 -8.01 -9.27 13.66
N ASN A 132 -9.02 -9.57 14.47
CA ASN A 132 -8.89 -9.61 15.92
C ASN A 132 -8.23 -10.93 16.38
N SER A 133 -8.02 -11.10 17.68
CA SER A 133 -7.44 -12.31 18.28
C SER A 133 -8.25 -13.59 18.00
N GLU A 134 -9.54 -13.48 17.71
CA GLU A 134 -10.42 -14.59 17.33
C GLU A 134 -10.35 -14.92 15.82
N GLY A 135 -9.53 -14.21 15.05
CA GLY A 135 -9.42 -14.38 13.59
C GLY A 135 -10.58 -13.77 12.80
N LYS A 136 -11.46 -12.97 13.43
CA LYS A 136 -12.54 -12.24 12.77
C LYS A 136 -12.03 -10.88 12.27
N TRP A 137 -12.55 -10.36 11.17
CA TRP A 137 -12.21 -9.04 10.68
C TRP A 137 -12.55 -7.98 11.74
N LYS A 138 -11.60 -7.07 11.98
CA LYS A 138 -11.80 -5.90 12.82
C LYS A 138 -12.90 -5.02 12.23
N GLU A 139 -13.49 -4.17 13.07
CA GLU A 139 -14.35 -3.11 12.59
C GLU A 139 -13.50 -2.03 11.91
N ARG A 140 -13.98 -1.54 10.76
CA ARG A 140 -13.39 -0.35 10.14
C ARG A 140 -13.71 0.86 11.02
N ILE A 141 -12.79 1.81 11.12
CA ILE A 141 -13.08 3.08 11.82
C ILE A 141 -13.91 4.02 10.95
N GLY A 142 -13.76 3.93 9.63
CA GLY A 142 -14.45 4.80 8.69
C GLY A 142 -14.26 4.38 7.24
N GLN A 143 -14.70 5.22 6.32
CA GLN A 143 -14.50 5.05 4.88
C GLN A 143 -14.35 6.39 4.17
N LEU A 144 -13.54 6.39 3.10
CA LEU A 144 -13.31 7.58 2.30
C LEU A 144 -14.56 8.04 1.53
N ASP A 145 -14.63 9.34 1.32
CA ASP A 145 -15.56 9.93 0.37
C ASP A 145 -15.16 9.69 -1.09
N LYS A 146 -16.12 9.90 -1.99
CA LYS A 146 -15.88 9.69 -3.43
C LYS A 146 -14.80 10.64 -3.95
N SER A 147 -14.88 11.93 -3.57
CA SER A 147 -13.89 12.94 -3.91
C SER A 147 -12.48 12.56 -3.47
N ASP A 148 -12.34 12.10 -2.22
CA ASP A 148 -11.03 11.73 -1.65
C ASP A 148 -10.46 10.52 -2.39
N ARG A 149 -11.29 9.51 -2.67
CA ARG A 149 -10.88 8.32 -3.44
C ARG A 149 -10.39 8.69 -4.85
N GLU A 150 -11.09 9.61 -5.51
CA GLU A 150 -10.70 10.09 -6.86
C GLU A 150 -9.39 10.88 -6.81
N ALA A 151 -9.22 11.77 -5.83
CA ALA A 151 -8.02 12.58 -5.67
C ALA A 151 -6.78 11.74 -5.31
N ILE A 152 -6.94 10.74 -4.45
CA ILE A 152 -5.90 9.75 -4.16
C ILE A 152 -5.60 8.91 -5.41
N GLY A 153 -6.63 8.51 -6.16
CA GLY A 153 -6.48 7.81 -7.43
C GLY A 153 -5.63 8.57 -8.44
N LYS A 154 -5.82 9.88 -8.58
CA LYS A 154 -4.99 10.74 -9.46
C LYS A 154 -3.53 10.79 -9.01
N ARG A 155 -3.27 10.86 -7.69
CA ARG A 155 -1.91 10.84 -7.15
C ARG A 155 -1.22 9.49 -7.29
N LEU A 156 -1.98 8.40 -7.20
CA LEU A 156 -1.47 7.06 -7.52
C LEU A 156 -1.00 7.02 -8.98
N LYS A 157 -1.81 7.52 -9.92
CA LYS A 157 -1.40 7.61 -11.33
C LYS A 157 -0.13 8.43 -11.50
N TYR A 158 -0.06 9.60 -10.87
CA TYR A 158 1.14 10.44 -10.88
C TYR A 158 2.38 9.73 -10.31
N LEU A 159 2.25 9.01 -9.19
CA LEU A 159 3.36 8.26 -8.59
C LEU A 159 3.91 7.16 -9.51
N PHE A 160 3.07 6.59 -10.36
CA PHE A 160 3.42 5.55 -11.32
C PHE A 160 3.69 6.08 -12.72
N ASP A 161 3.77 7.41 -12.88
CA ASP A 161 3.92 8.11 -14.16
C ASP A 161 2.93 7.67 -15.26
N LEU A 162 1.68 7.44 -14.85
CA LEU A 162 0.64 6.94 -15.75
C LEU A 162 -0.17 8.10 -16.33
N GLU A 163 -0.10 8.26 -17.64
CA GLU A 163 -0.92 9.26 -18.33
C GLU A 163 -2.42 8.87 -18.34
N PRO A 164 -3.34 9.84 -18.31
CA PRO A 164 -4.78 9.58 -18.21
C PRO A 164 -5.38 8.75 -19.36
N ASP A 165 -4.75 8.80 -20.53
CA ASP A 165 -5.23 8.19 -21.78
C ASP A 165 -4.36 7.05 -22.32
N ASP A 166 -3.28 6.72 -21.60
CA ASP A 166 -2.38 5.63 -21.94
C ASP A 166 -3.17 4.31 -22.05
N TRP A 167 -2.90 3.54 -23.11
CA TRP A 167 -3.42 2.19 -23.30
C TRP A 167 -3.25 1.35 -22.03
N PHE A 168 -2.15 1.56 -21.30
CA PHE A 168 -1.88 0.84 -20.06
C PHE A 168 -2.92 1.12 -18.97
N THR A 169 -3.36 2.37 -18.79
CA THR A 169 -4.44 2.70 -17.84
C THR A 169 -5.81 2.16 -18.24
N LYS A 170 -6.01 1.84 -19.53
CA LYS A 170 -7.23 1.25 -20.08
C LYS A 170 -7.24 -0.27 -20.01
N ASN A 171 -6.07 -0.92 -20.01
CA ASN A 171 -5.92 -2.36 -20.20
C ASN A 171 -5.22 -3.11 -19.07
N ALA A 172 -4.50 -2.41 -18.16
CA ALA A 172 -3.82 -3.03 -17.02
C ALA A 172 -4.39 -2.54 -15.69
N SER A 173 -4.55 -3.44 -14.73
CA SER A 173 -4.90 -3.07 -13.37
C SER A 173 -3.71 -2.40 -12.68
N LEU A 174 -3.99 -1.43 -11.81
CA LEU A 174 -2.97 -0.77 -10.95
C LEU A 174 -2.18 -1.80 -10.10
N GLU A 175 -2.76 -2.99 -9.90
CA GLU A 175 -2.13 -4.14 -9.24
C GLU A 175 -1.06 -4.80 -10.13
N ARG A 176 -1.37 -5.10 -11.40
CA ARG A 176 -0.43 -5.64 -12.39
C ARG A 176 0.77 -4.70 -12.56
N LEU A 177 0.49 -3.40 -12.57
CA LEU A 177 1.49 -2.35 -12.68
C LEU A 177 2.43 -2.33 -11.49
N ARG A 178 1.89 -2.49 -10.27
CA ARG A 178 2.72 -2.60 -9.07
C ARG A 178 3.54 -3.88 -9.05
N GLU A 179 3.00 -5.02 -9.47
CA GLU A 179 3.78 -6.26 -9.60
C GLU A 179 4.95 -6.10 -10.57
N ILE A 180 4.75 -5.40 -11.69
CA ILE A 180 5.83 -5.09 -12.64
C ILE A 180 6.82 -4.11 -12.01
N MET A 181 6.36 -3.00 -11.43
CA MET A 181 7.17 -1.98 -10.77
C MET A 181 8.02 -2.49 -9.60
N TYR A 182 7.48 -3.41 -8.80
CA TYR A 182 8.20 -4.04 -7.70
C TYR A 182 9.22 -5.06 -8.19
N LYS A 183 9.06 -5.55 -9.42
CA LYS A 183 10.01 -6.47 -10.06
C LYS A 183 11.19 -5.79 -10.71
N ILE A 184 11.10 -4.48 -10.92
CA ILE A 184 12.14 -3.68 -11.56
C ILE A 184 13.00 -3.02 -10.47
N PRO A 185 14.34 -3.15 -10.52
CA PRO A 185 15.26 -2.41 -9.66
C PRO A 185 14.95 -0.90 -9.68
N GLU A 186 15.05 -0.23 -8.53
CA GLU A 186 14.61 1.16 -8.39
C GLU A 186 15.37 2.13 -9.31
N ASP A 187 16.61 1.80 -9.65
CA ASP A 187 17.50 2.52 -10.57
C ASP A 187 17.22 2.24 -12.05
N GLU A 188 16.54 1.14 -12.39
CA GLU A 188 16.18 0.78 -13.77
C GLU A 188 14.73 1.15 -14.11
N ARG A 189 13.94 1.50 -13.09
CA ARG A 189 12.50 1.71 -13.20
C ARG A 189 12.15 2.83 -14.18
N ASP A 190 12.82 3.97 -14.11
CA ASP A 190 12.50 5.13 -14.95
C ASP A 190 12.86 4.86 -16.44
N SER A 191 13.93 4.10 -16.69
CA SER A 191 14.33 3.70 -18.05
C SER A 191 13.36 2.69 -18.65
N ILE A 192 12.99 1.66 -17.88
CA ILE A 192 12.07 0.61 -18.34
C ILE A 192 10.65 1.15 -18.51
N LEU A 193 10.22 2.09 -17.66
CA LEU A 193 8.96 2.79 -17.85
C LEU A 193 8.98 3.62 -19.14
N GLY A 194 10.07 4.34 -19.41
CA GLY A 194 10.26 5.07 -20.67
C GLY A 194 10.19 4.16 -21.90
N GLU A 195 10.95 3.05 -21.90
CA GLU A 195 10.97 2.09 -23.00
C GLU A 195 9.62 1.39 -23.23
N LEU A 196 8.92 1.02 -22.16
CA LEU A 196 7.58 0.44 -22.27
C LEU A 196 6.59 1.45 -22.88
N ILE A 197 6.63 2.72 -22.47
CA ILE A 197 5.78 3.77 -23.04
C ILE A 197 6.07 3.95 -24.53
N ASP A 198 7.34 3.93 -24.92
CA ASP A 198 7.76 4.07 -26.32
C ASP A 198 7.34 2.87 -27.19
N GLU A 199 7.52 1.62 -26.72
CA GLU A 199 7.10 0.40 -27.44
C GLU A 199 5.58 0.33 -27.65
N PHE A 200 4.78 0.85 -26.71
CA PHE A 200 3.33 0.87 -26.85
C PHE A 200 2.78 2.07 -27.66
N SER A 201 3.64 3.05 -27.95
CA SER A 201 3.30 4.26 -28.73
C SER A 201 3.69 4.17 -30.21
N SER A 202 4.42 3.11 -30.61
CA SER A 202 4.78 2.77 -32.00
C SER A 202 3.84 1.75 -32.63
#